data_AF-A0A354GVT3-F1
#
_entry.id   AF-A0A354GVT3-F1
#
_cell.length_a   1.000
_cell.length_b   1.000
_cell.length_c   1.000
_cell.angle_alpha   90.00
_cell.angle_beta   90.00
_cell.angle_gamma   90.00
#
_symmetry.space_group_name_H-M   'P 1'
#
loop_
_entity.id
_entity.type
_entity.pdbx_description
1 polymer ?
#
loop_
_entity_poly.entity_id
_entity_poly.type
_entity_poly.pdbx_seq_one_letter_code
_entity_poly.pdbx_strand_id
1 'polypeptide(L)'
;MIKTTYPASSKETGVPLSSLPTGLDGKDETSRTTNIESRALRTDDVLVMEFLAFWTDRPLEEVCGAIQTRLDLPPFVFDQDERSRWGASYRDGVKYCASIPHELPSYPEWPAFPDDACNASFVLLVGELCPHGDNPEWASNVLVPQVAQAVAEATGGAVVHHKTWLLNDVNRAWSRVFFPAESMESLKPPPIDWGGVRPRTPRPAEEVPPGWAPFLRVTTNPLCRPAYNGPLDFAFVVHPRVFEENVRAFPEGRRLPRHLIAQMSHMKQCFVISWLQVRLGDRMLHGELLTIPFTPMDMLERLPEAREAIQAVQTYASSRRTGVLGLGALIPSITRQGMLLARRQGTVGLTTGHCFTALSIAEYVRKIEAVRGRERPVAVIGAAGSTGRAATRCLLRDQSDRQLLLYDLPQRLGNIPRGPWWNPKLHSATADRADLRKAGIVVCVTNAPGSILSANDFAPDCVVLDDAQPENVSYEALRERPDLAVVKCLARVPGLQCPFDFGLFSAGAHQLNQELTFTCLAETILLAASDHLGSFTVGDPRDDQLDFIEAAANRYNIGVAPFQSFPQIGTIDLERPRDRSREA
;
A
#
# COMPACT_ATOMS: atom_id res chain seq x y z
N MET A 1 5.42 35.31 37.29
CA MET A 1 4.10 35.84 36.94
C MET A 1 3.34 34.76 36.20
N ILE A 2 2.19 34.34 36.76
CA ILE A 2 1.05 33.62 36.14
C ILE A 2 1.41 32.23 35.55
N LYS A 3 1.39 31.11 36.29
CA LYS A 3 0.28 30.32 36.88
C LYS A 3 -0.92 30.06 35.94
N THR A 4 -0.88 28.88 35.33
CA THR A 4 -1.94 28.12 34.68
C THR A 4 -3.08 27.75 35.64
N THR A 5 -4.32 27.96 35.21
CA THR A 5 -5.54 27.38 35.79
C THR A 5 -6.47 26.97 34.65
N TYR A 6 -6.76 25.68 34.56
CA TYR A 6 -7.94 25.15 33.86
C TYR A 6 -9.18 25.35 34.74
N PRO A 7 -10.35 25.68 34.19
CA PRO A 7 -11.62 25.32 34.79
C PRO A 7 -12.23 24.12 34.08
N ALA A 8 -12.67 23.15 34.88
CA ALA A 8 -13.63 22.14 34.47
C ALA A 8 -15.05 22.73 34.54
N SER A 9 -15.89 22.47 33.55
CA SER A 9 -17.34 22.42 33.75
C SER A 9 -18.00 21.50 32.73
N SER A 10 -18.74 20.53 33.26
CA SER A 10 -19.75 19.71 32.62
C SER A 10 -20.86 20.52 31.93
N LYS A 11 -21.41 20.00 30.82
CA LYS A 11 -22.86 19.81 30.62
C LYS A 11 -23.16 19.19 29.24
N GLU A 12 -24.17 18.32 29.28
CA GLU A 12 -24.91 17.68 28.19
C GLU A 12 -25.06 18.54 26.93
N THR A 13 -24.77 17.98 25.76
CA THR A 13 -25.42 18.35 24.49
C THR A 13 -25.54 17.11 23.61
N GLY A 14 -26.66 16.38 23.75
CA GLY A 14 -27.12 15.52 22.68
C GLY A 14 -27.52 16.40 21.50
N VAL A 15 -26.92 16.19 20.33
CA VAL A 15 -27.28 16.90 19.10
C VAL A 15 -28.48 16.18 18.48
N PRO A 16 -29.60 16.86 18.16
CA PRO A 16 -30.78 16.21 17.60
C PRO A 16 -30.58 15.78 16.14
N LEU A 17 -31.26 14.71 15.74
CA LEU A 17 -31.35 14.09 14.40
C LEU A 17 -31.89 14.99 13.26
N SER A 18 -31.93 16.32 13.42
CA SER A 18 -32.64 17.23 12.50
C SER A 18 -31.78 17.85 11.40
N SER A 19 -30.71 17.20 10.95
CA SER A 19 -29.77 17.76 9.93
C SER A 19 -29.69 16.98 8.61
N LEU A 20 -30.66 16.10 8.32
CA LEU A 20 -30.88 15.59 6.97
C LEU A 20 -31.77 16.57 6.17
N PRO A 21 -31.65 16.65 4.83
CA PRO A 21 -32.39 17.63 4.04
C PRO A 21 -33.90 17.36 4.14
N THR A 22 -34.62 18.24 4.84
CA THR A 22 -36.09 18.28 4.84
C THR A 22 -36.55 19.09 3.64
N GLY A 23 -36.66 18.45 2.48
CA GLY A 23 -37.43 18.96 1.35
C GLY A 23 -38.58 18.00 1.11
N LEU A 24 -39.79 18.35 1.57
CA LEU A 24 -41.11 17.90 1.12
C LEU A 24 -42.15 18.24 2.21
N ASP A 25 -42.44 19.53 2.38
CA ASP A 25 -43.66 19.97 3.06
C ASP A 25 -44.52 20.75 2.05
N GLY A 26 -45.29 20.00 1.26
CA GLY A 26 -46.43 20.50 0.51
C GLY A 26 -47.70 19.98 1.16
N LYS A 27 -48.41 20.86 1.87
CA LYS A 27 -49.75 20.60 2.41
C LYS A 27 -50.74 20.33 1.27
N ASP A 28 -51.39 19.17 1.30
CA ASP A 28 -52.84 19.10 1.04
C ASP A 28 -53.42 17.76 1.53
N GLU A 29 -54.25 17.85 2.57
CA GLU A 29 -55.16 16.79 2.97
C GLU A 29 -56.36 16.80 2.01
N THR A 30 -56.47 15.81 1.12
CA THR A 30 -57.75 15.18 0.68
C THR A 30 -57.52 14.22 -0.48
N SER A 31 -57.41 12.92 -0.19
CA SER A 31 -58.14 11.84 -0.88
C SER A 31 -57.59 10.48 -0.44
N ARG A 32 -58.40 9.77 0.35
CA ARG A 32 -58.24 8.35 0.63
C ARG A 32 -58.71 7.57 -0.59
N THR A 33 -57.77 7.02 -1.37
CA THR A 33 -57.80 5.66 -1.94
C THR A 33 -56.62 5.47 -2.90
N THR A 34 -56.10 4.23 -2.97
CA THR A 34 -55.13 3.69 -3.95
C THR A 34 -53.70 4.23 -3.95
N ASN A 35 -52.80 3.58 -3.20
CA ASN A 35 -51.55 2.98 -3.71
C ASN A 35 -50.70 2.44 -2.56
N ILE A 36 -50.45 1.13 -2.56
CA ILE A 36 -49.57 0.44 -1.59
C ILE A 36 -48.09 0.58 -2.00
N GLU A 37 -47.76 1.22 -3.12
CA GLU A 37 -46.41 1.25 -3.71
C GLU A 37 -45.57 2.54 -3.44
N SER A 38 -46.03 3.49 -2.61
CA SER A 38 -45.34 4.78 -2.48
C SER A 38 -45.08 5.25 -1.03
N ARG A 39 -44.89 4.33 -0.08
CA ARG A 39 -44.48 4.73 1.27
C ARG A 39 -42.95 4.88 1.33
N ALA A 40 -42.47 6.06 0.95
CA ALA A 40 -41.07 6.44 1.15
C ALA A 40 -40.68 6.20 2.62
N LEU A 41 -39.56 5.51 2.85
CA LEU A 41 -38.96 5.32 4.18
C LEU A 41 -38.85 6.68 4.88
N ARG A 42 -39.52 6.83 6.02
CA ARG A 42 -39.28 7.97 6.91
C ARG A 42 -37.96 7.72 7.62
N THR A 43 -37.24 8.78 7.96
CA THR A 43 -35.91 8.71 8.60
C THR A 43 -35.93 7.90 9.91
N ASP A 44 -37.08 7.87 10.57
CA ASP A 44 -37.32 7.16 11.83
C ASP A 44 -37.53 5.63 11.65
N ASP A 45 -37.66 5.14 10.41
CA ASP A 45 -37.90 3.72 10.09
C ASP A 45 -36.62 2.98 9.65
N VAL A 46 -35.44 3.63 9.71
CA VAL A 46 -34.15 3.08 9.29
C VAL A 46 -33.51 2.32 10.45
N LEU A 47 -32.94 1.14 10.19
CA LEU A 47 -32.22 0.32 11.17
C LEU A 47 -30.71 0.29 10.91
N VAL A 48 -30.33 0.25 9.62
CA VAL A 48 -28.93 0.15 9.20
C VAL A 48 -28.68 1.11 8.02
N MET A 49 -27.55 1.81 8.05
CA MET A 49 -27.05 2.56 6.90
C MET A 49 -25.67 2.07 6.48
N GLU A 50 -25.54 1.71 5.21
CA GLU A 50 -24.27 1.30 4.61
C GLU A 50 -23.76 2.36 3.66
N PHE A 51 -22.49 2.74 3.81
CA PHE A 51 -21.89 3.80 3.03
C PHE A 51 -20.83 3.26 2.08
N LEU A 52 -21.10 3.47 0.80
CA LEU A 52 -20.18 3.21 -0.30
C LEU A 52 -19.71 4.54 -0.88
N ALA A 53 -18.45 4.58 -1.27
CA ALA A 53 -17.86 5.71 -1.96
C ALA A 53 -17.15 5.22 -3.21
N PHE A 54 -17.26 5.99 -4.29
CA PHE A 54 -16.66 5.66 -5.57
C PHE A 54 -16.33 6.92 -6.37
N TRP A 55 -15.59 6.73 -7.44
CA TRP A 55 -15.29 7.80 -8.39
C TRP A 55 -15.98 7.52 -9.71
N THR A 56 -16.51 8.56 -10.35
CA THR A 56 -17.11 8.51 -11.68
C THR A 56 -16.90 9.84 -12.41
N ASP A 57 -16.60 9.81 -13.70
CA ASP A 57 -16.69 10.96 -14.62
C ASP A 57 -18.05 11.06 -15.33
N ARG A 58 -18.91 10.05 -15.15
CA ARG A 58 -20.24 9.98 -15.75
C ARG A 58 -21.27 10.77 -14.95
N PRO A 59 -22.31 11.33 -15.61
CA PRO A 59 -23.45 11.95 -14.94
C PRO A 59 -24.14 10.99 -13.97
N LEU A 60 -24.70 11.52 -12.87
CA LEU A 60 -25.36 10.72 -11.84
C LEU A 60 -26.50 9.88 -12.41
N GLU A 61 -27.25 10.42 -13.37
CA GLU A 61 -28.37 9.77 -14.03
C GLU A 61 -27.94 8.54 -14.83
N GLU A 62 -26.78 8.60 -15.48
CA GLU A 62 -26.21 7.48 -16.23
C GLU A 62 -25.77 6.35 -15.29
N VAL A 63 -25.09 6.71 -14.20
CA VAL A 63 -24.64 5.77 -13.17
C VAL A 63 -25.84 5.09 -12.51
N CYS A 64 -26.84 5.86 -12.10
CA CYS A 64 -28.07 5.34 -11.50
C CYS A 64 -28.85 4.46 -12.48
N GLY A 65 -28.95 4.82 -13.76
CA GLY A 65 -29.58 3.98 -14.78
C GLY A 65 -28.87 2.63 -14.96
N ALA A 66 -27.53 2.64 -15.00
CA ALA A 66 -26.72 1.44 -15.10
C ALA A 66 -26.82 0.52 -13.87
N ILE A 67 -26.96 1.10 -12.67
CA ILE A 67 -27.20 0.35 -11.43
C ILE A 67 -28.63 -0.19 -11.39
N GLN A 68 -29.60 0.62 -11.80
CA GLN A 68 -31.01 0.23 -11.89
C GLN A 68 -31.19 -1.03 -12.74
N THR A 69 -30.59 -1.08 -13.92
CA THR A 69 -30.66 -2.27 -14.79
C THR A 69 -30.01 -3.50 -14.16
N ARG A 70 -28.86 -3.35 -13.48
CA ARG A 70 -28.12 -4.47 -12.88
C ARG A 70 -28.79 -5.07 -11.65
N LEU A 71 -29.39 -4.22 -10.83
CA LEU A 71 -30.05 -4.61 -9.58
C LEU A 71 -31.57 -4.75 -9.73
N ASP A 72 -32.08 -4.58 -10.96
CA ASP A 72 -33.51 -4.60 -11.29
C ASP A 72 -34.32 -3.64 -10.40
N LEU A 73 -33.77 -2.46 -10.11
CA LEU A 73 -34.42 -1.49 -9.22
C LEU A 73 -35.53 -0.73 -9.95
N PRO A 74 -36.53 -0.22 -9.22
CA PRO A 74 -37.42 0.81 -9.75
C PRO A 74 -36.64 2.05 -10.22
N PRO A 75 -37.21 2.87 -11.12
CA PRO A 75 -36.58 4.10 -11.58
C PRO A 75 -36.12 5.00 -10.44
N PHE A 76 -34.91 5.53 -10.55
CA PHE A 76 -34.42 6.54 -9.64
C PHE A 76 -35.22 7.84 -9.81
N VAL A 77 -35.63 8.43 -8.69
CA VAL A 77 -36.17 9.78 -8.62
C VAL A 77 -35.00 10.71 -8.27
N PHE A 78 -34.77 11.73 -9.09
CA PHE A 78 -33.65 12.66 -8.95
C PHE A 78 -34.12 14.01 -8.41
N ASP A 79 -33.27 14.63 -7.61
CA ASP A 79 -33.43 15.98 -7.11
C ASP A 79 -32.04 16.63 -6.94
N GLN A 80 -32.02 17.93 -6.66
CA GLN A 80 -30.79 18.67 -6.41
C GLN A 80 -31.04 19.77 -5.38
N ASP A 81 -30.09 19.96 -4.47
CA ASP A 81 -30.05 21.09 -3.56
C ASP A 81 -28.80 21.97 -3.82
N GLU A 82 -28.57 22.96 -2.95
CA GLU A 82 -27.43 23.88 -3.10
C GLU A 82 -26.06 23.22 -2.96
N ARG A 83 -25.99 21.98 -2.44
CA ARG A 83 -24.75 21.29 -2.07
C ARG A 83 -24.52 20.01 -2.89
N SER A 84 -25.57 19.25 -3.21
CA SER A 84 -25.45 18.04 -4.01
C SER A 84 -26.64 17.75 -4.93
N ARG A 85 -26.33 17.02 -6.00
CA ARG A 85 -27.33 16.32 -6.81
C ARG A 85 -27.44 14.90 -6.27
N TRP A 86 -28.66 14.41 -6.13
CA TRP A 86 -28.90 13.06 -5.66
C TRP A 86 -30.02 12.36 -6.43
N GLY A 87 -30.00 11.03 -6.36
CA GLY A 87 -31.05 10.18 -6.86
C GLY A 87 -31.37 9.09 -5.85
N ALA A 88 -32.64 8.75 -5.70
CA ALA A 88 -33.07 7.66 -4.83
C ALA A 88 -34.00 6.67 -5.55
N SER A 89 -33.80 5.38 -5.27
CA SER A 89 -34.74 4.31 -5.61
C SER A 89 -35.07 3.50 -4.36
N TYR A 90 -36.19 2.79 -4.35
CA TYR A 90 -36.65 2.03 -3.20
C TYR A 90 -37.14 0.65 -3.64
N ARG A 91 -36.68 -0.40 -2.95
CA ARG A 91 -37.12 -1.78 -3.18
C ARG A 91 -37.03 -2.58 -1.88
N ASP A 92 -38.08 -3.34 -1.56
CA ASP A 92 -38.12 -4.34 -0.50
C ASP A 92 -37.59 -3.86 0.87
N GLY A 93 -37.99 -2.66 1.30
CA GLY A 93 -37.56 -2.10 2.58
C GLY A 93 -36.16 -1.45 2.57
N VAL A 94 -35.50 -1.38 1.41
CA VAL A 94 -34.19 -0.75 1.24
C VAL A 94 -34.30 0.48 0.32
N LYS A 95 -33.80 1.62 0.80
CA LYS A 95 -33.61 2.83 -0.02
C LYS A 95 -32.17 2.89 -0.54
N TYR A 96 -32.03 3.05 -1.84
CA TYR A 96 -30.77 3.16 -2.58
C TYR A 96 -30.58 4.61 -2.95
N CYS A 97 -29.62 5.30 -2.33
CA CYS A 97 -29.35 6.71 -2.55
C CYS A 97 -27.99 6.91 -3.19
N ALA A 98 -27.91 7.63 -4.30
CA ALA A 98 -26.66 8.03 -4.93
C ALA A 98 -26.55 9.56 -4.93
N SER A 99 -25.36 10.11 -4.71
CA SER A 99 -25.15 11.57 -4.75
C SER A 99 -23.78 11.97 -5.30
N ILE A 100 -23.74 13.14 -5.94
CA ILE A 100 -22.55 13.85 -6.43
C ILE A 100 -22.68 15.35 -6.06
N PRO A 101 -21.69 15.96 -5.38
CA PRO A 101 -20.45 15.36 -4.91
C PRO A 101 -20.69 14.36 -3.77
N HIS A 102 -19.64 13.63 -3.39
CA HIS A 102 -19.66 12.74 -2.22
C HIS A 102 -20.01 13.54 -0.96
N GLU A 103 -21.09 13.19 -0.29
CA GLU A 103 -21.53 13.84 0.95
C GLU A 103 -21.71 12.78 2.04
N LEU A 104 -20.87 12.84 3.07
CA LEU A 104 -21.08 12.10 4.31
C LEU A 104 -21.35 13.08 5.45
N PRO A 105 -22.24 12.75 6.40
CA PRO A 105 -22.34 13.51 7.61
C PRO A 105 -21.00 13.47 8.37
N SER A 106 -20.47 14.65 8.69
CA SER A 106 -19.24 14.83 9.46
C SER A 106 -19.54 14.64 10.95
N TYR A 107 -19.35 13.44 11.49
CA TYR A 107 -19.46 13.17 12.92
C TYR A 107 -18.09 13.26 13.61
N PRO A 108 -17.97 13.97 14.75
CA PRO A 108 -16.69 14.31 15.37
C PRO A 108 -15.91 13.12 15.96
N GLU A 109 -16.54 11.97 16.24
CA GLU A 109 -15.83 10.77 16.76
C GLU A 109 -15.36 9.76 15.70
N TRP A 110 -15.46 10.09 14.41
CA TRP A 110 -15.24 9.12 13.33
C TRP A 110 -13.87 9.31 12.64
N PRO A 111 -13.16 8.23 12.29
CA PRO A 111 -11.89 8.35 11.57
C PRO A 111 -12.09 9.01 10.21
N ALA A 112 -11.18 9.90 9.83
CA ALA A 112 -11.21 10.61 8.56
C ALA A 112 -11.27 9.62 7.38
N PHE A 113 -12.30 9.75 6.55
CA PHE A 113 -12.36 9.08 5.26
C PHE A 113 -11.46 9.86 4.28
N PRO A 114 -10.67 9.21 3.43
CA PRO A 114 -9.88 9.91 2.42
C PRO A 114 -10.81 10.40 1.29
N ASP A 115 -11.46 11.54 1.55
CA ASP A 115 -12.43 12.22 0.68
C ASP A 115 -11.84 12.54 -0.72
N ASP A 116 -10.53 12.69 -0.85
CA ASP A 116 -9.86 13.11 -2.10
C ASP A 116 -9.85 12.07 -3.24
N ALA A 117 -10.39 10.87 -3.04
CA ALA A 117 -10.32 9.76 -4.01
C ALA A 117 -11.69 9.32 -4.58
N CYS A 118 -12.79 9.88 -4.09
CA CYS A 118 -14.15 9.57 -4.49
C CYS A 118 -14.90 10.89 -4.71
N ASN A 119 -15.70 10.98 -5.77
CA ASN A 119 -16.54 12.15 -6.03
C ASN A 119 -18.04 11.83 -5.96
N ALA A 120 -18.40 10.59 -5.62
CA ALA A 120 -19.76 10.12 -5.50
C ALA A 120 -19.94 9.22 -4.27
N SER A 121 -21.14 9.25 -3.69
CA SER A 121 -21.59 8.33 -2.63
C SER A 121 -22.70 7.43 -3.14
N PHE A 122 -22.74 6.21 -2.60
CA PHE A 122 -23.90 5.32 -2.69
C PHE A 122 -24.24 4.83 -1.28
N VAL A 123 -25.40 5.24 -0.76
CA VAL A 123 -25.86 4.93 0.59
C VAL A 123 -27.05 4.00 0.52
N LEU A 124 -27.00 2.92 1.29
CA LEU A 124 -28.10 1.98 1.46
C LEU A 124 -28.74 2.23 2.83
N LEU A 125 -30.03 2.53 2.85
CA LEU A 125 -30.80 2.67 4.09
C LEU A 125 -31.73 1.46 4.19
N VAL A 126 -31.45 0.57 5.12
CA VAL A 126 -32.25 -0.64 5.38
C VAL A 126 -33.21 -0.31 6.51
N GLY A 127 -34.50 -0.35 6.23
CA GLY A 127 -35.54 -0.07 7.22
C GLY A 127 -36.25 -1.30 7.77
N GLU A 128 -37.16 -1.07 8.72
CA GLU A 128 -37.91 -2.13 9.42
C GLU A 128 -38.75 -3.03 8.49
N LEU A 129 -39.18 -2.48 7.34
CA LEU A 129 -39.95 -3.23 6.34
C LEU A 129 -39.07 -4.16 5.49
N CYS A 130 -37.75 -4.11 5.64
CA CYS A 130 -36.86 -5.06 5.00
C CYS A 130 -36.96 -6.41 5.73
N PRO A 131 -37.19 -7.54 5.01
CA PRO A 131 -37.25 -8.88 5.64
C PRO A 131 -36.02 -9.28 6.46
N HIS A 132 -34.91 -8.57 6.27
CA HIS A 132 -33.64 -8.76 6.97
C HIS A 132 -33.19 -7.51 7.75
N GLY A 133 -34.10 -6.55 7.98
CA GLY A 133 -33.77 -5.26 8.61
C GLY A 133 -33.25 -5.39 10.05
N ASP A 134 -33.64 -6.45 10.75
CA ASP A 134 -33.17 -6.81 12.10
C ASP A 134 -31.80 -7.52 12.10
N ASN A 135 -31.22 -7.81 10.94
CA ASN A 135 -29.94 -8.47 10.78
C ASN A 135 -28.91 -7.56 10.09
N PRO A 136 -28.17 -6.74 10.85
CA PRO A 136 -27.13 -5.89 10.30
C PRO A 136 -26.00 -6.61 9.56
N GLU A 137 -25.70 -7.86 9.94
CA GLU A 137 -24.66 -8.63 9.26
C GLU A 137 -25.09 -9.05 7.86
N TRP A 138 -26.40 -9.24 7.62
CA TRP A 138 -26.93 -9.46 6.28
C TRP A 138 -26.69 -8.23 5.39
N ALA A 139 -26.94 -7.02 5.90
CA ALA A 139 -26.70 -5.80 5.14
C ALA A 139 -25.23 -5.68 4.72
N SER A 140 -24.29 -5.85 5.66
CA SER A 140 -22.86 -5.72 5.37
C SER A 140 -22.27 -6.89 4.56
N ASN A 141 -22.75 -8.12 4.76
CA ASN A 141 -22.12 -9.32 4.16
C ASN A 141 -22.84 -9.86 2.92
N VAL A 142 -24.10 -9.48 2.68
CA VAL A 142 -24.90 -9.97 1.56
C VAL A 142 -25.33 -8.83 0.64
N LEU A 143 -26.00 -7.81 1.17
CA LEU A 143 -26.51 -6.70 0.36
C LEU A 143 -25.37 -5.82 -0.18
N VAL A 144 -24.45 -5.39 0.68
CA VAL A 144 -23.32 -4.52 0.29
C VAL A 144 -22.47 -5.14 -0.83
N PRO A 145 -22.04 -6.42 -0.78
CA PRO A 145 -21.27 -7.00 -1.89
C PRO A 145 -21.99 -6.99 -3.23
N GLN A 146 -23.29 -7.25 -3.25
CA GLN A 146 -24.08 -7.25 -4.48
C GLN A 146 -24.19 -5.84 -5.06
N VAL A 147 -24.53 -4.86 -4.21
CA VAL A 147 -24.67 -3.46 -4.64
C VAL A 147 -23.32 -2.89 -5.04
N ALA A 148 -22.28 -3.07 -4.23
CA ALA A 148 -20.96 -2.53 -4.50
C ALA A 148 -20.35 -3.12 -5.78
N GLN A 149 -20.61 -4.40 -6.08
CA GLN A 149 -20.24 -5.01 -7.36
C GLN A 149 -20.98 -4.37 -8.54
N ALA A 150 -22.30 -4.18 -8.43
CA ALA A 150 -23.09 -3.53 -9.48
C ALA A 150 -22.66 -2.08 -9.73
N VAL A 151 -22.34 -1.33 -8.66
CA VAL A 151 -21.81 0.04 -8.76
C VAL A 151 -20.42 0.02 -9.40
N ALA A 152 -19.56 -0.94 -9.05
CA ALA A 152 -18.23 -1.07 -9.64
C ALA A 152 -18.30 -1.36 -11.14
N GLU A 153 -19.21 -2.22 -11.56
CA GLU A 153 -19.47 -2.53 -12.97
C GLU A 153 -20.12 -1.36 -13.73
N ALA A 154 -21.04 -0.64 -13.10
CA ALA A 154 -21.68 0.53 -13.70
C ALA A 154 -20.68 1.66 -13.98
N THR A 155 -19.70 1.82 -13.08
CA THR A 155 -18.72 2.92 -13.13
C THR A 155 -17.42 2.51 -13.82
N GLY A 156 -17.16 1.21 -13.96
CA GLY A 156 -15.85 0.68 -14.37
C GLY A 156 -14.74 0.93 -13.34
N GLY A 157 -15.09 1.44 -12.15
CA GLY A 157 -14.17 1.85 -11.10
C GLY A 157 -14.34 1.00 -9.83
N ALA A 158 -13.39 1.13 -8.90
CA ALA A 158 -13.50 0.43 -7.64
C ALA A 158 -14.46 1.16 -6.68
N VAL A 159 -15.24 0.38 -5.94
CA VAL A 159 -16.18 0.86 -4.92
C VAL A 159 -15.64 0.51 -3.55
N VAL A 160 -15.58 1.51 -2.67
CA VAL A 160 -15.10 1.33 -1.30
C VAL A 160 -16.31 1.27 -0.38
N HIS A 161 -16.49 0.15 0.31
CA HIS A 161 -17.36 0.07 1.48
C HIS A 161 -16.56 0.47 2.70
N HIS A 162 -16.96 1.58 3.32
CA HIS A 162 -16.13 2.21 4.33
C HIS A 162 -16.80 2.35 5.69
N LYS A 163 -18.14 2.38 5.77
CA LYS A 163 -18.86 2.57 7.04
C LYS A 163 -20.18 1.80 7.03
N THR A 164 -20.52 1.25 8.20
CA THR A 164 -21.88 0.86 8.58
C THR A 164 -22.28 1.66 9.80
N TRP A 165 -23.43 2.32 9.73
CA TRP A 165 -24.07 2.93 10.89
C TRP A 165 -25.23 2.03 11.33
N LEU A 166 -25.18 1.62 12.59
CA LEU A 166 -26.29 0.99 13.29
C LEU A 166 -26.90 2.06 14.19
N LEU A 167 -28.20 2.32 14.08
CA LEU A 167 -28.87 3.33 14.92
C LEU A 167 -28.79 3.05 16.43
N ASN A 168 -28.28 1.88 16.81
CA ASN A 168 -28.11 1.40 18.18
C ASN A 168 -26.70 1.72 18.77
N ASP A 169 -26.03 2.77 18.27
CA ASP A 169 -24.72 3.29 18.71
C ASP A 169 -23.46 2.43 18.45
N VAL A 170 -23.55 1.32 17.71
CA VAL A 170 -22.37 0.52 17.33
C VAL A 170 -22.00 0.75 15.87
N ASN A 171 -21.14 1.74 15.63
CA ASN A 171 -20.61 2.04 14.30
C ASN A 171 -19.47 1.09 13.91
N ARG A 172 -19.45 0.66 12.64
CA ARG A 172 -18.36 -0.18 12.11
C ARG A 172 -17.67 0.53 10.95
N ALA A 173 -16.34 0.60 11.02
CA ALA A 173 -15.51 1.05 9.92
C ALA A 173 -15.06 -0.15 9.07
N TRP A 174 -15.06 0.03 7.76
CA TRP A 174 -14.66 -0.97 6.79
C TRP A 174 -13.52 -0.46 5.91
N SER A 175 -12.80 -1.39 5.31
CA SER A 175 -11.79 -1.12 4.27
C SER A 175 -11.95 -2.08 3.10
N ARG A 176 -13.20 -2.48 2.81
CA ARG A 176 -13.52 -3.42 1.74
C ARG A 176 -13.60 -2.67 0.42
N VAL A 177 -12.99 -3.24 -0.61
CA VAL A 177 -12.94 -2.66 -1.96
C VAL A 177 -13.45 -3.69 -2.94
N PHE A 178 -14.36 -3.27 -3.81
CA PHE A 178 -14.99 -4.07 -4.86
C PHE A 178 -14.54 -3.56 -6.21
N PHE A 179 -14.28 -4.46 -7.16
CA PHE A 179 -13.78 -4.14 -8.51
C PHE A 179 -14.75 -4.72 -9.57
N PRO A 180 -14.89 -4.09 -10.74
CA PRO A 180 -15.75 -4.61 -11.81
C PRO A 180 -15.28 -6.00 -12.29
N ALA A 181 -16.23 -6.88 -12.64
CA ALA A 181 -15.95 -8.27 -13.02
C ALA A 181 -15.00 -8.41 -14.23
N GLU A 182 -15.06 -7.48 -15.19
CA GLU A 182 -14.17 -7.46 -16.38
C GLU A 182 -12.68 -7.23 -16.04
N SER A 183 -12.37 -6.81 -14.81
CA SER A 183 -10.98 -6.58 -14.39
C SER A 183 -10.18 -7.87 -14.14
N MET A 184 -10.79 -9.06 -14.05
CA MET A 184 -10.05 -10.30 -13.78
C MET A 184 -9.61 -11.06 -15.03
N GLU A 185 -10.29 -10.90 -16.17
CA GLU A 185 -9.97 -11.67 -17.38
C GLU A 185 -8.97 -10.94 -18.29
N SER A 186 -8.96 -9.60 -18.27
CA SER A 186 -7.89 -8.79 -18.86
C SER A 186 -6.62 -8.73 -17.99
N LEU A 187 -6.67 -9.23 -16.75
CA LEU A 187 -5.53 -9.39 -15.84
C LEU A 187 -5.03 -10.84 -15.73
N LYS A 188 -5.74 -11.81 -16.32
CA LYS A 188 -5.16 -13.13 -16.55
C LYS A 188 -4.21 -12.99 -17.74
N PRO A 189 -2.88 -13.18 -17.56
CA PRO A 189 -2.04 -13.39 -18.73
C PRO A 189 -2.62 -14.59 -19.51
N PRO A 190 -2.50 -14.60 -20.85
CA PRO A 190 -2.85 -15.80 -21.62
C PRO A 190 -2.17 -17.01 -20.97
N PRO A 191 -2.79 -18.22 -21.04
CA PRO A 191 -2.18 -19.42 -20.48
C PRO A 191 -0.72 -19.51 -20.91
N ILE A 192 0.16 -19.61 -19.92
CA ILE A 192 1.61 -19.60 -20.13
C ILE A 192 1.95 -20.84 -20.95
N ASP A 193 2.29 -20.62 -22.22
CA ASP A 193 3.08 -21.57 -22.98
C ASP A 193 4.50 -21.53 -22.40
N TRP A 194 4.78 -22.49 -21.51
CA TRP A 194 6.10 -22.67 -20.90
C TRP A 194 7.20 -23.00 -21.93
N GLY A 195 6.84 -23.19 -23.20
CA GLY A 195 7.72 -23.59 -24.31
C GLY A 195 8.16 -22.47 -25.26
N GLY A 196 8.03 -21.18 -24.94
CA GLY A 196 8.33 -20.18 -25.98
C GLY A 196 8.35 -18.70 -25.63
N VAL A 197 8.87 -18.27 -24.47
CA VAL A 197 9.19 -16.84 -24.28
C VAL A 197 10.38 -16.48 -25.19
N ARG A 198 10.08 -16.11 -26.43
CA ARG A 198 11.08 -15.46 -27.29
C ARG A 198 11.38 -14.09 -26.69
N PRO A 199 12.65 -13.71 -26.48
CA PRO A 199 13.00 -12.37 -26.07
C PRO A 199 12.37 -11.39 -27.06
N ARG A 200 11.78 -10.31 -26.54
CA ARG A 200 11.23 -9.27 -27.39
C ARG A 200 12.35 -8.79 -28.31
N THR A 201 12.08 -8.65 -29.62
CA THR A 201 12.95 -7.86 -30.48
C THR A 201 13.06 -6.47 -29.84
N PRO A 202 14.27 -5.91 -29.66
CA PRO A 202 14.44 -4.59 -29.05
C PRO A 202 13.43 -3.62 -29.68
N ARG A 203 12.67 -2.90 -28.85
CA ARG A 203 11.73 -1.90 -29.37
C ARG A 203 12.52 -1.01 -30.32
N PRO A 204 12.08 -0.84 -31.59
CA PRO A 204 12.74 0.08 -32.49
C PRO A 204 12.86 1.44 -31.80
N ALA A 205 14.00 2.10 -31.98
CA ALA A 205 14.18 3.48 -31.57
C ALA A 205 13.30 4.37 -32.45
N GLU A 206 11.98 4.31 -32.29
CA GLU A 206 11.11 5.38 -32.78
C GLU A 206 11.47 6.65 -32.02
N GLU A 207 11.76 7.71 -32.76
CA GLU A 207 12.25 8.99 -32.24
C GLU A 207 11.48 9.39 -30.98
N VAL A 208 12.22 9.53 -29.89
CA VAL A 208 11.71 10.14 -28.67
C VAL A 208 11.39 11.59 -29.02
N PRO A 209 10.17 12.09 -28.79
CA PRO A 209 9.87 13.49 -29.02
C PRO A 209 10.92 14.35 -28.29
N PRO A 210 11.57 15.31 -28.97
CA PRO A 210 12.57 16.15 -28.32
C PRO A 210 11.87 17.01 -27.27
N GLY A 211 12.05 16.66 -26.00
CA GLY A 211 11.51 17.39 -24.86
C GLY A 211 11.37 16.49 -23.66
N TRP A 212 12.31 16.58 -22.71
CA TRP A 212 12.11 16.06 -21.36
C TRP A 212 10.77 16.60 -20.85
N ALA A 213 9.88 15.74 -20.35
CA ALA A 213 8.64 16.21 -19.73
C ALA A 213 9.00 17.30 -18.68
N PRO A 214 8.40 18.50 -18.73
CA PRO A 214 8.95 19.72 -18.12
C PRO A 214 8.94 19.74 -16.58
N PHE A 215 8.53 18.66 -15.91
CA PHE A 215 8.21 18.66 -14.49
C PHE A 215 9.26 18.03 -13.58
N LEU A 216 10.13 17.14 -14.08
CA LEU A 216 11.19 16.53 -13.27
C LEU A 216 12.54 17.15 -13.57
N ARG A 217 13.27 17.49 -12.50
CA ARG A 217 14.65 17.97 -12.59
C ARG A 217 15.62 16.80 -12.51
N VAL A 218 16.85 17.02 -12.94
CA VAL A 218 17.93 16.02 -12.87
C VAL A 218 18.90 16.41 -11.78
N THR A 219 19.47 15.40 -11.13
CA THR A 219 20.65 15.55 -10.27
C THR A 219 21.74 16.43 -10.90
N THR A 220 22.38 17.24 -10.07
CA THR A 220 23.58 17.99 -10.44
C THR A 220 24.86 17.16 -10.32
N ASN A 221 24.80 15.96 -9.74
CA ASN A 221 25.92 15.04 -9.67
C ASN A 221 26.23 14.49 -11.09
N PRO A 222 27.38 14.84 -11.70
CA PRO A 222 27.69 14.46 -13.07
C PRO A 222 27.77 12.94 -13.26
N LEU A 223 28.16 12.18 -12.23
CA LEU A 223 28.26 10.71 -12.30
C LEU A 223 26.88 10.04 -12.38
N CYS A 224 25.85 10.70 -11.85
CA CYS A 224 24.50 10.15 -11.75
C CYS A 224 23.56 10.64 -12.85
N ARG A 225 23.98 11.61 -13.67
CA ARG A 225 23.15 12.15 -14.75
C ARG A 225 22.85 11.05 -15.79
N PRO A 226 21.57 10.82 -16.13
CA PRO A 226 21.23 9.90 -17.21
C PRO A 226 21.84 10.36 -18.53
N ALA A 227 22.57 9.46 -19.18
CA ALA A 227 23.11 9.68 -20.53
C ALA A 227 22.27 8.99 -21.62
N TYR A 228 21.44 8.01 -21.22
CA TYR A 228 20.59 7.26 -22.13
C TYR A 228 19.26 7.99 -22.33
N ASN A 229 18.96 8.38 -23.57
CA ASN A 229 17.75 9.16 -23.93
C ASN A 229 16.63 8.31 -24.53
N GLY A 230 16.79 6.98 -24.62
CA GLY A 230 15.80 6.07 -25.20
C GLY A 230 14.72 5.60 -24.23
N PRO A 231 13.82 4.69 -24.68
CA PRO A 231 12.86 4.01 -23.83
C PRO A 231 13.52 3.23 -22.71
N LEU A 232 13.01 3.34 -21.49
CA LEU A 232 13.54 2.62 -20.33
C LEU A 232 12.92 1.23 -20.20
N ASP A 233 13.73 0.22 -19.85
CA ASP A 233 13.21 -1.08 -19.44
C ASP A 233 12.48 -0.96 -18.09
N PHE A 234 13.05 -0.18 -17.16
CA PHE A 234 12.47 0.05 -15.85
C PHE A 234 12.76 1.44 -15.29
N ALA A 235 11.97 1.84 -14.31
CA ALA A 235 12.22 2.98 -13.44
C ALA A 235 11.92 2.58 -12.00
N PHE A 236 12.58 3.21 -11.04
CA PHE A 236 12.35 2.93 -9.63
C PHE A 236 12.26 4.23 -8.85
N VAL A 237 11.19 4.39 -8.07
CA VAL A 237 10.98 5.59 -7.26
C VAL A 237 11.26 5.32 -5.79
N VAL A 238 12.01 6.22 -5.17
CA VAL A 238 12.37 6.21 -3.75
C VAL A 238 11.96 7.52 -3.07
N HIS A 239 12.21 7.59 -1.77
CA HIS A 239 12.03 8.79 -0.97
C HIS A 239 13.16 8.90 0.06
N PRO A 240 13.50 10.12 0.55
CA PRO A 240 14.46 10.30 1.63
C PRO A 240 13.93 9.68 2.93
N ARG A 241 14.82 9.13 3.77
CA ARG A 241 14.48 8.64 5.12
C ARG A 241 14.40 9.77 6.13
N VAL A 242 15.31 10.73 5.98
CA VAL A 242 15.40 11.98 6.75
C VAL A 242 15.64 13.13 5.78
N PHE A 243 15.28 14.35 6.15
CA PHE A 243 15.33 15.49 5.24
C PHE A 243 16.77 15.78 4.74
N GLU A 244 17.80 15.45 5.52
CA GLU A 244 19.20 15.55 5.12
C GLU A 244 19.53 14.74 3.85
N GLU A 245 18.77 13.68 3.55
CA GLU A 245 18.99 12.87 2.36
C GLU A 245 18.49 13.53 1.08
N ASN A 246 17.66 14.57 1.16
CA ASN A 246 17.20 15.32 -0.03
C ASN A 246 18.37 15.94 -0.82
N VAL A 247 19.48 16.26 -0.15
CA VAL A 247 20.68 16.79 -0.81
C VAL A 247 21.66 15.71 -1.26
N ARG A 248 21.38 14.42 -1.05
CA ARG A 248 22.31 13.33 -1.41
C ARG A 248 22.57 13.27 -2.92
N ALA A 249 21.56 13.62 -3.70
CA ALA A 249 21.65 13.77 -5.15
C ALA A 249 22.31 15.09 -5.62
N PHE A 250 22.63 16.03 -4.72
CA PHE A 250 23.13 17.37 -5.05
C PHE A 250 24.40 17.66 -4.23
N PRO A 251 25.60 17.38 -4.77
CA PRO A 251 26.86 17.54 -4.05
C PRO A 251 27.06 18.92 -3.42
N GLU A 252 26.61 19.98 -4.09
CA GLU A 252 26.63 21.37 -3.63
C GLU A 252 25.66 21.63 -2.46
N GLY A 253 24.59 20.86 -2.35
CA GLY A 253 23.59 20.97 -1.29
C GLY A 253 24.07 20.47 0.08
N ARG A 254 25.17 19.70 0.12
CA ARG A 254 25.71 19.11 1.37
C ARG A 254 26.14 20.13 2.42
N ARG A 255 26.40 21.38 2.02
CA ARG A 255 26.82 22.47 2.93
C ARG A 255 25.67 23.39 3.34
N LEU A 256 24.45 23.14 2.85
CA LEU A 256 23.31 23.97 3.18
C LEU A 256 22.92 23.80 4.66
N PRO A 257 22.54 24.88 5.35
CA PRO A 257 21.94 24.79 6.68
C PRO A 257 20.70 23.88 6.70
N ARG A 258 20.50 23.12 7.79
CA ARG A 258 19.38 22.16 7.94
C ARG A 258 18.01 22.76 7.61
N HIS A 259 17.75 24.01 7.99
CA HIS A 259 16.47 24.68 7.72
C HIS A 259 16.21 24.89 6.22
N LEU A 260 17.24 25.13 5.40
CA LEU A 260 17.10 25.23 3.94
C LEU A 260 16.90 23.87 3.29
N ILE A 261 17.56 22.83 3.82
CA ILE A 261 17.35 21.46 3.35
C ILE A 261 15.91 21.01 3.65
N ALA A 262 15.40 21.31 4.84
CA ALA A 262 14.01 21.05 5.21
C ALA A 262 13.01 21.76 4.27
N GLN A 263 13.31 22.98 3.83
CA GLN A 263 12.49 23.67 2.82
C GLN A 263 12.44 22.94 1.47
N MET A 264 13.47 22.15 1.11
CA MET A 264 13.43 21.33 -0.11
C MET A 264 12.33 20.27 -0.06
N SER A 265 12.05 19.70 1.11
CA SER A 265 10.92 18.78 1.30
C SER A 265 9.58 19.43 0.96
N HIS A 266 9.51 20.77 0.98
CA HIS A 266 8.27 21.49 0.73
C HIS A 266 8.02 21.83 -0.74
N MET A 267 9.03 21.69 -1.61
CA MET A 267 8.97 22.20 -2.98
C MET A 267 8.22 21.29 -3.98
N LYS A 268 7.68 20.14 -3.54
CA LYS A 268 7.02 19.09 -4.38
C LYS A 268 7.84 18.56 -5.58
N GLN A 269 9.01 19.13 -5.82
CA GLN A 269 9.85 18.86 -6.98
C GLN A 269 10.42 17.45 -6.90
N CYS A 270 10.10 16.64 -7.90
CA CYS A 270 10.66 15.30 -8.07
C CYS A 270 11.93 15.36 -8.93
N PHE A 271 12.81 14.38 -8.74
CA PHE A 271 14.09 14.35 -9.44
C PHE A 271 14.43 12.97 -10.00
N VAL A 272 15.08 12.96 -11.16
CA VAL A 272 15.87 11.81 -11.61
C VAL A 272 17.25 11.92 -10.96
N ILE A 273 17.56 10.97 -10.09
CA ILE A 273 18.73 11.01 -9.20
C ILE A 273 19.84 10.06 -9.63
N SER A 274 19.55 9.09 -10.50
CA SER A 274 20.57 8.21 -11.09
C SER A 274 20.07 7.55 -12.36
N TRP A 275 21.01 7.12 -13.21
CA TRP A 275 20.79 5.99 -14.09
C TRP A 275 21.02 4.66 -13.34
N LEU A 276 20.40 3.59 -13.84
CA LEU A 276 20.57 2.20 -13.45
C LEU A 276 20.84 1.38 -14.73
N GLN A 277 21.83 0.51 -14.69
CA GLN A 277 22.09 -0.43 -15.79
C GLN A 277 22.26 -1.84 -15.24
N VAL A 278 21.74 -2.84 -15.93
CA VAL A 278 21.90 -4.24 -15.54
C VAL A 278 22.31 -5.06 -16.75
N ARG A 279 23.52 -5.62 -16.71
CA ARG A 279 24.01 -6.53 -17.74
C ARG A 279 23.57 -7.95 -17.42
N LEU A 280 22.69 -8.51 -18.24
CA LEU A 280 22.21 -9.90 -18.14
C LEU A 280 22.59 -10.66 -19.41
N GLY A 281 23.70 -11.39 -19.37
CA GLY A 281 24.31 -11.98 -20.57
C GLY A 281 24.65 -10.88 -21.59
N ASP A 282 24.15 -11.01 -22.82
CA ASP A 282 24.37 -10.01 -23.88
C ASP A 282 23.41 -8.81 -23.78
N ARG A 283 22.32 -8.91 -23.02
CA ARG A 283 21.31 -7.85 -22.89
C ARG A 283 21.75 -6.83 -21.84
N MET A 284 21.62 -5.54 -22.19
CA MET A 284 21.73 -4.44 -21.23
C MET A 284 20.33 -3.91 -20.95
N LEU A 285 19.91 -3.90 -19.69
CA LEU A 285 18.72 -3.21 -19.24
C LEU A 285 19.07 -1.77 -18.88
N HIS A 286 18.22 -0.84 -19.29
CA HIS A 286 18.34 0.58 -19.00
C HIS A 286 17.22 1.03 -18.06
N GLY A 287 17.60 1.64 -16.93
CA GLY A 287 16.64 2.22 -16.01
C GLY A 287 17.08 3.54 -15.39
N GLU A 288 16.16 4.15 -14.67
CA GLU A 288 16.38 5.40 -13.96
C GLU A 288 15.84 5.32 -12.53
N LEU A 289 16.58 5.93 -11.61
CA LEU A 289 16.21 6.09 -10.22
C LEU A 289 15.61 7.48 -10.02
N LEU A 290 14.42 7.53 -9.45
CA LEU A 290 13.67 8.76 -9.19
C LEU A 290 13.45 8.93 -7.70
N THR A 291 13.32 10.17 -7.24
CA THR A 291 12.93 10.47 -5.86
C THR A 291 11.79 11.48 -5.81
N ILE A 292 10.91 11.30 -4.83
CA ILE A 292 10.05 12.37 -4.32
C ILE A 292 10.72 13.03 -3.12
N PRO A 293 10.46 14.32 -2.82
CA PRO A 293 11.17 15.06 -1.78
C PRO A 293 10.59 14.86 -0.36
N PHE A 294 9.69 13.89 -0.17
CA PHE A 294 8.94 13.71 1.08
C PHE A 294 9.56 12.62 1.94
N THR A 295 9.89 12.94 3.18
CA THR A 295 10.25 11.95 4.20
C THR A 295 9.02 11.14 4.65
N PRO A 296 9.18 10.03 5.40
CA PRO A 296 8.04 9.32 5.99
C PRO A 296 7.07 10.22 6.76
N MET A 297 7.60 11.18 7.54
CA MET A 297 6.78 12.13 8.29
C MET A 297 6.07 13.10 7.36
N ASP A 298 6.75 13.64 6.36
CA ASP A 298 6.12 14.53 5.36
C ASP A 298 4.98 13.80 4.63
N MET A 299 5.14 12.52 4.30
CA MET A 299 4.10 11.73 3.63
C MET A 299 2.85 11.52 4.49
N LEU A 300 3.00 11.46 5.82
CA LEU A 300 1.87 11.35 6.74
C LEU A 300 1.15 12.69 6.88
N GLU A 301 1.90 13.77 7.02
CA GLU A 301 1.37 15.13 7.24
C GLU A 301 0.82 15.76 5.95
N ARG A 302 1.39 15.39 4.79
CA ARG A 302 1.16 16.03 3.48
C ARG A 302 0.88 14.99 2.40
N LEU A 303 0.00 14.06 2.76
CA LEU A 303 -0.37 12.91 1.94
C LEU A 303 -0.89 13.30 0.54
N PRO A 304 -1.74 14.33 0.36
CA PRO A 304 -2.18 14.75 -0.97
C PRO A 304 -1.00 15.19 -1.85
N GLU A 305 -0.07 15.99 -1.31
CA GLU A 305 1.10 16.47 -2.07
C GLU A 305 2.10 15.34 -2.39
N ALA A 306 2.29 14.40 -1.47
CA ALA A 306 3.12 13.23 -1.73
C ALA A 306 2.52 12.36 -2.85
N ARG A 307 1.18 12.19 -2.88
CA ARG A 307 0.48 11.47 -3.97
C ARG A 307 0.59 12.20 -5.31
N GLU A 308 0.46 13.53 -5.33
CA GLU A 308 0.65 14.35 -6.51
C GLU A 308 2.07 14.18 -7.08
N ALA A 309 3.09 14.19 -6.21
CA ALA A 309 4.48 13.97 -6.60
C ALA A 309 4.69 12.58 -7.24
N ILE A 310 4.09 11.52 -6.67
CA ILE A 310 4.17 10.17 -7.26
C ILE A 310 3.43 10.08 -8.61
N GLN A 311 2.32 10.82 -8.79
CA GLN A 311 1.65 10.91 -10.09
C GLN A 311 2.52 11.62 -11.14
N ALA A 312 3.28 12.65 -10.74
CA ALA A 312 4.25 13.29 -11.61
C ALA A 312 5.36 12.32 -12.04
N VAL A 313 5.84 11.48 -11.11
CA VAL A 313 6.80 10.39 -11.41
C VAL A 313 6.21 9.39 -12.40
N GLN A 314 4.96 8.97 -12.23
CA GLN A 314 4.29 8.06 -13.19
C GLN A 314 4.17 8.70 -14.58
N THR A 315 3.80 9.98 -14.64
CA THR A 315 3.72 10.75 -15.89
C THR A 315 5.07 10.81 -16.59
N TYR A 316 6.15 11.03 -15.83
CA TYR A 316 7.52 10.97 -16.37
C TYR A 316 7.86 9.59 -16.93
N ALA A 317 7.59 8.52 -16.18
CA ALA A 317 7.85 7.16 -16.63
C ALA A 317 7.07 6.81 -17.92
N SER A 318 5.81 7.23 -18.03
CA SER A 318 5.05 7.11 -19.28
C SER A 318 5.70 7.88 -20.44
N SER A 319 6.17 9.11 -20.21
CA SER A 319 6.87 9.90 -21.23
C SER A 319 8.19 9.26 -21.70
N ARG A 320 8.88 8.53 -20.81
CA ARG A 320 10.06 7.72 -21.11
C ARG A 320 9.74 6.36 -21.72
N ARG A 321 8.46 6.06 -21.98
CA ARG A 321 7.98 4.76 -22.50
C ARG A 321 8.49 3.58 -21.65
N THR A 322 8.63 3.81 -20.34
CA THR A 322 9.16 2.85 -19.37
C THR A 322 8.35 1.55 -19.39
N GLY A 323 9.02 0.40 -19.31
CA GLY A 323 8.35 -0.90 -19.17
C GLY A 323 7.63 -1.05 -17.83
N VAL A 324 8.40 -0.98 -16.74
CA VAL A 324 7.89 -1.12 -15.36
C VAL A 324 8.41 -0.02 -14.43
N LEU A 325 7.55 0.51 -13.59
CA LEU A 325 7.85 1.46 -12.52
C LEU A 325 7.68 0.75 -11.16
N GLY A 326 8.79 0.57 -10.46
CA GLY A 326 8.80 0.03 -9.10
C GLY A 326 8.59 1.11 -8.04
N LEU A 327 7.76 0.81 -7.05
CA LEU A 327 7.43 1.68 -5.93
C LEU A 327 8.22 1.26 -4.68
N GLY A 328 9.21 2.05 -4.28
CA GLY A 328 10.08 1.73 -3.15
C GLY A 328 9.52 2.15 -1.77
N ALA A 329 9.96 1.42 -0.74
CA ALA A 329 9.79 1.75 0.68
C ALA A 329 8.33 2.07 1.07
N LEU A 330 8.01 3.30 1.50
CA LEU A 330 6.65 3.66 1.96
C LEU A 330 5.70 4.08 0.84
N ILE A 331 6.18 4.20 -0.39
CA ILE A 331 5.38 4.62 -1.55
C ILE A 331 4.19 3.67 -1.81
N PRO A 332 4.34 2.33 -1.76
CA PRO A 332 3.21 1.41 -1.76
C PRO A 332 2.13 1.78 -0.74
N SER A 333 2.49 2.08 0.51
CA SER A 333 1.51 2.39 1.57
C SER A 333 0.68 3.63 1.24
N ILE A 334 1.32 4.73 0.83
CA ILE A 334 0.63 5.99 0.55
C ILE A 334 -0.20 5.96 -0.74
N THR A 335 0.12 5.03 -1.65
CA THR A 335 -0.58 4.80 -2.92
C THR A 335 -1.62 3.68 -2.84
N ARG A 336 -1.95 3.19 -1.63
CA ARG A 336 -2.84 2.04 -1.40
C ARG A 336 -2.36 0.81 -2.18
N GLN A 337 -1.12 0.40 -1.94
CA GLN A 337 -0.43 -0.69 -2.62
C GLN A 337 -0.37 -0.51 -4.15
N GLY A 338 -0.16 0.72 -4.61
CA GLY A 338 -0.12 1.07 -6.05
C GLY A 338 -1.50 1.24 -6.71
N MET A 339 -2.61 0.93 -6.04
CA MET A 339 -3.96 1.03 -6.64
C MET A 339 -4.33 2.45 -7.07
N LEU A 340 -3.82 3.48 -6.37
CA LEU A 340 -4.05 4.88 -6.74
C LEU A 340 -3.48 5.21 -8.13
N LEU A 341 -2.36 4.58 -8.51
CA LEU A 341 -1.66 4.82 -9.77
C LEU A 341 -2.15 3.89 -10.88
N ALA A 342 -2.55 2.67 -10.54
CA ALA A 342 -3.02 1.68 -11.50
C ALA A 342 -4.33 2.09 -12.22
N ARG A 343 -5.12 2.99 -11.62
CA ARG A 343 -6.41 3.45 -12.16
C ARG A 343 -6.30 4.48 -13.28
N ARG A 344 -5.09 4.95 -13.63
CA ARG A 344 -4.89 5.95 -14.69
C ARG A 344 -4.74 5.24 -16.06
N GLN A 345 -5.27 5.84 -17.13
CA GLN A 345 -5.17 5.30 -18.50
C GLN A 345 -3.74 5.47 -19.07
N GLY A 346 -3.31 4.56 -19.96
CA GLY A 346 -2.01 4.64 -20.66
C GLY A 346 -0.78 4.40 -19.79
N THR A 347 -0.93 3.59 -18.74
CA THR A 347 0.03 3.51 -17.63
C THR A 347 1.20 2.57 -17.87
N VAL A 348 2.39 3.05 -17.49
CA VAL A 348 3.57 2.21 -17.21
C VAL A 348 3.18 1.06 -16.29
N GLY A 349 3.71 -0.14 -16.52
CA GLY A 349 3.48 -1.27 -15.62
C GLY A 349 3.95 -0.92 -14.21
N LEU A 350 3.21 -1.28 -13.17
CA LEU A 350 3.57 -0.97 -11.79
C LEU A 350 3.97 -2.22 -11.02
N THR A 351 4.90 -2.07 -10.07
CA THR A 351 5.05 -3.07 -9.02
C THR A 351 5.41 -2.45 -7.68
N THR A 352 4.93 -3.05 -6.60
CA THR A 352 5.29 -2.70 -5.22
C THR A 352 6.54 -3.42 -4.72
N GLY A 353 7.00 -4.47 -5.42
CA GLY A 353 8.17 -5.24 -5.00
C GLY A 353 7.87 -6.33 -3.96
N HIS A 354 6.64 -6.41 -3.43
CA HIS A 354 6.35 -7.26 -2.28
C HIS A 354 6.45 -8.77 -2.55
N CYS A 355 6.36 -9.24 -3.80
CA CYS A 355 6.47 -10.68 -4.09
C CYS A 355 7.91 -11.16 -3.86
N PHE A 356 8.89 -10.51 -4.50
CA PHE A 356 10.29 -10.87 -4.36
C PHE A 356 10.81 -10.56 -2.95
N THR A 357 10.33 -9.50 -2.30
CA THR A 357 10.62 -9.23 -0.89
C THR A 357 10.12 -10.38 0.00
N ALA A 358 8.89 -10.88 -0.19
CA ALA A 358 8.36 -11.99 0.61
C ALA A 358 9.15 -13.30 0.42
N LEU A 359 9.56 -13.61 -0.81
CA LEU A 359 10.42 -14.76 -1.12
C LEU A 359 11.81 -14.60 -0.49
N SER A 360 12.38 -13.39 -0.60
CA SER A 360 13.68 -13.05 0.00
C SER A 360 13.65 -13.23 1.52
N ILE A 361 12.57 -12.81 2.18
CA ILE A 361 12.37 -13.01 3.62
C ILE A 361 12.37 -14.51 3.95
N ALA A 362 11.61 -15.32 3.22
CA ALA A 362 11.58 -16.76 3.46
C ALA A 362 12.97 -17.39 3.28
N GLU A 363 13.72 -17.00 2.24
CA GLU A 363 15.08 -17.48 2.01
C GLU A 363 16.04 -17.05 3.14
N TYR A 364 15.98 -15.80 3.59
CA TYR A 364 16.79 -15.32 4.70
C TYR A 364 16.48 -16.06 6.00
N VAL A 365 15.21 -16.25 6.34
CA VAL A 365 14.82 -16.98 7.55
C VAL A 365 15.31 -18.42 7.47
N ARG A 366 15.18 -19.09 6.32
CA ARG A 366 15.74 -20.45 6.12
C ARG A 366 17.25 -20.49 6.35
N LYS A 367 18.01 -19.50 5.84
CA LYS A 367 19.46 -19.40 6.05
C LYS A 367 19.81 -19.11 7.52
N ILE A 368 19.03 -18.29 8.22
CA ILE A 368 19.23 -18.01 9.65
C ILE A 368 18.94 -19.26 10.48
N GLU A 369 17.84 -19.95 10.21
CA GLU A 369 17.46 -21.20 10.91
C GLU A 369 18.50 -22.32 10.71
N ALA A 370 19.12 -22.39 9.54
CA ALA A 370 20.20 -23.35 9.28
C ALA A 370 21.42 -23.15 10.22
N VAL A 371 21.61 -21.93 10.73
CA VAL A 371 22.72 -21.57 11.62
C VAL A 371 22.30 -21.51 13.09
N ARG A 372 21.07 -21.05 13.38
CA ARG A 372 20.57 -20.75 14.73
C ARG A 372 19.57 -21.77 15.27
N GLY A 373 19.11 -22.70 14.44
CA GLY A 373 18.07 -23.66 14.81
C GLY A 373 16.66 -23.07 14.78
N ARG A 374 15.69 -23.91 15.15
CA ARG A 374 14.23 -23.67 14.99
C ARG A 374 13.45 -23.85 16.30
N GLU A 375 14.14 -23.80 17.42
CA GLU A 375 13.59 -24.06 18.76
C GLU A 375 12.55 -23.03 19.17
N ARG A 376 12.65 -21.82 18.61
CA ARG A 376 11.82 -20.67 18.93
C ARG A 376 11.05 -20.21 17.69
N PRO A 377 9.86 -19.62 17.86
CA PRO A 377 9.08 -19.15 16.72
C PRO A 377 9.78 -18.05 15.93
N VAL A 378 9.40 -17.93 14.67
CA VAL A 378 9.67 -16.77 13.83
C VAL A 378 8.53 -15.77 14.05
N ALA A 379 8.85 -14.58 14.57
CA ALA A 379 7.89 -13.50 14.66
C ALA A 379 7.84 -12.70 13.36
N VAL A 380 6.64 -12.34 12.90
CA VAL A 380 6.45 -11.42 11.76
C VAL A 380 5.70 -10.19 12.27
N ILE A 381 6.38 -9.04 12.29
CA ILE A 381 5.83 -7.74 12.69
C ILE A 381 5.30 -7.04 11.44
N GLY A 382 4.06 -6.60 11.48
CA GLY A 382 3.33 -6.13 10.30
C GLY A 382 2.68 -7.28 9.54
N ALA A 383 2.30 -8.35 10.25
CA ALA A 383 1.74 -9.57 9.64
C ALA A 383 0.40 -9.33 8.91
N ALA A 384 -0.32 -8.27 9.23
CA ALA A 384 -1.52 -7.85 8.52
C ALA A 384 -1.22 -6.82 7.41
N GLY A 385 0.05 -6.53 7.13
CA GLY A 385 0.49 -5.82 5.94
C GLY A 385 0.54 -6.72 4.72
N SER A 386 0.61 -6.12 3.53
CA SER A 386 0.70 -6.84 2.27
C SER A 386 1.95 -7.74 2.20
N THR A 387 3.12 -7.18 2.53
CA THR A 387 4.38 -7.93 2.65
C THR A 387 4.32 -8.97 3.76
N GLY A 388 3.78 -8.64 4.94
CA GLY A 388 3.69 -9.58 6.06
C GLY A 388 2.79 -10.78 5.77
N ARG A 389 1.64 -10.58 5.12
CA ARG A 389 0.79 -11.66 4.63
C ARG A 389 1.52 -12.54 3.62
N ALA A 390 2.18 -11.93 2.64
CA ALA A 390 2.92 -12.67 1.61
C ALA A 390 4.11 -13.44 2.20
N ALA A 391 4.89 -12.81 3.09
CA ALA A 391 6.01 -13.43 3.79
C ALA A 391 5.53 -14.61 4.65
N THR A 392 4.42 -14.47 5.38
CA THR A 392 3.80 -15.57 6.14
C THR A 392 3.47 -16.76 5.23
N ARG A 393 2.88 -16.52 4.06
CA ARG A 393 2.62 -17.59 3.07
C ARG A 393 3.92 -18.22 2.57
N CYS A 394 4.93 -17.42 2.24
CA CYS A 394 6.22 -17.93 1.75
C CYS A 394 6.98 -18.75 2.80
N LEU A 395 6.98 -18.31 4.06
CA LEU A 395 7.60 -19.02 5.19
C LEU A 395 7.00 -20.41 5.41
N LEU A 396 5.69 -20.55 5.17
CA LEU A 396 4.96 -21.81 5.30
C LEU A 396 5.04 -22.70 4.05
N ARG A 397 5.17 -22.10 2.87
CA ARG A 397 5.45 -22.84 1.62
C ARG A 397 6.82 -23.52 1.68
N ASP A 398 7.84 -22.80 2.15
CA ASP A 398 9.19 -23.35 2.36
C ASP A 398 9.18 -24.41 3.45
N GLN A 399 8.41 -24.20 4.52
CA GLN A 399 8.28 -25.16 5.60
C GLN A 399 6.95 -25.06 6.36
N SER A 400 6.11 -26.09 6.22
CA SER A 400 4.74 -26.12 6.75
C SER A 400 4.59 -26.26 8.26
N ASP A 401 5.62 -26.76 8.97
CA ASP A 401 5.59 -26.97 10.43
C ASP A 401 6.28 -25.84 11.21
N ARG A 402 6.64 -24.73 10.54
CA ARG A 402 7.32 -23.59 11.15
C ARG A 402 6.45 -22.95 12.23
N GLN A 403 7.02 -22.75 13.42
CA GLN A 403 6.35 -22.01 14.49
C GLN A 403 6.33 -20.51 14.16
N LEU A 404 5.15 -19.90 14.16
CA LEU A 404 4.96 -18.51 13.77
C LEU A 404 4.29 -17.69 14.87
N LEU A 405 4.79 -16.47 15.06
CA LEU A 405 4.18 -15.47 15.93
C LEU A 405 3.87 -14.23 15.10
N LEU A 406 2.60 -14.03 14.78
CA LEU A 406 2.16 -12.96 13.90
C LEU A 406 1.75 -11.74 14.74
N TYR A 407 2.50 -10.65 14.60
CA TYR A 407 2.25 -9.42 15.33
C TYR A 407 1.75 -8.30 14.42
N ASP A 408 0.70 -7.60 14.86
CA ASP A 408 0.27 -6.33 14.28
C ASP A 408 -0.46 -5.49 15.33
N LEU A 409 -0.81 -4.24 14.98
CA LEU A 409 -1.57 -3.35 15.84
C LEU A 409 -2.96 -3.94 16.18
N PRO A 410 -3.54 -3.63 17.35
CA PRO A 410 -4.83 -4.18 17.78
C PRO A 410 -5.93 -4.07 16.71
N GLN A 411 -6.01 -2.92 16.04
CA GLN A 411 -7.02 -2.63 15.01
C GLN A 411 -6.78 -3.41 13.70
N ARG A 412 -5.56 -3.92 13.49
CA ARG A 412 -5.17 -4.66 12.30
C ARG A 412 -5.16 -6.18 12.52
N LEU A 413 -5.31 -6.63 13.76
CA LEU A 413 -5.21 -8.05 14.12
C LEU A 413 -6.22 -8.93 13.35
N GLY A 414 -7.42 -8.41 13.09
CA GLY A 414 -8.45 -9.09 12.28
C GLY A 414 -8.07 -9.30 10.81
N ASN A 415 -7.07 -8.56 10.30
CA ASN A 415 -6.60 -8.65 8.91
C ASN A 415 -5.43 -9.65 8.75
N ILE A 416 -5.00 -10.31 9.84
CA ILE A 416 -4.03 -11.41 9.76
C ILE A 416 -4.76 -12.65 9.24
N PRO A 417 -4.35 -13.20 8.08
CA PRO A 417 -5.03 -14.32 7.47
C PRO A 417 -4.87 -15.57 8.35
N ARG A 418 -5.98 -16.30 8.56
CA ARG A 418 -6.01 -17.61 9.23
C ARG A 418 -6.58 -18.64 8.27
N GLY A 419 -5.84 -18.90 7.19
CA GLY A 419 -6.25 -19.81 6.12
C GLY A 419 -6.14 -21.30 6.52
N PRO A 420 -6.29 -22.23 5.58
CA PRO A 420 -6.18 -23.67 5.84
C PRO A 420 -4.86 -24.13 6.45
N TRP A 421 -3.79 -23.34 6.27
CA TRP A 421 -2.48 -23.55 6.86
C TRP A 421 -2.40 -23.17 8.35
N TRP A 422 -3.43 -22.54 8.91
CA TRP A 422 -3.43 -22.09 10.30
C TRP A 422 -3.52 -23.26 11.28
N ASN A 423 -2.43 -23.51 12.02
CA ASN A 423 -2.40 -24.45 13.12
C ASN A 423 -2.20 -23.71 14.45
N PRO A 424 -3.21 -23.62 15.34
CA PRO A 424 -3.09 -22.90 16.60
C PRO A 424 -2.11 -23.53 17.61
N LYS A 425 -1.58 -24.74 17.33
CA LYS A 425 -0.47 -25.32 18.11
C LYS A 425 0.90 -24.77 17.70
N LEU A 426 1.02 -24.26 16.47
CA LEU A 426 2.27 -23.74 15.90
C LEU A 426 2.24 -22.23 15.70
N HIS A 427 1.05 -21.66 15.50
CA HIS A 427 0.86 -20.27 15.10
C HIS A 427 0.05 -19.49 16.13
N SER A 428 0.50 -18.29 16.45
CA SER A 428 -0.24 -17.33 17.27
C SER A 428 -0.33 -15.98 16.55
N ALA A 429 -1.40 -15.23 16.84
CA ALA A 429 -1.57 -13.86 16.39
C ALA A 429 -1.78 -12.98 17.62
N THR A 430 -1.02 -11.91 17.74
CA THR A 430 -1.01 -11.07 18.95
C THR A 430 -0.84 -9.60 18.61
N ALA A 431 -1.40 -8.74 19.46
CA ALA A 431 -1.11 -7.31 19.49
C ALA A 431 -0.29 -6.92 20.73
N ASP A 432 0.02 -7.89 21.59
CA ASP A 432 0.91 -7.67 22.73
C ASP A 432 2.36 -7.77 22.27
N ARG A 433 3.04 -6.63 22.34
CA ARG A 433 4.44 -6.50 21.95
C ARG A 433 5.37 -7.31 22.85
N ALA A 434 4.98 -7.62 24.08
CA ALA A 434 5.77 -8.46 24.98
C ALA A 434 5.98 -9.88 24.45
N ASP A 435 5.06 -10.36 23.59
CA ASP A 435 5.14 -11.70 22.99
C ASP A 435 6.33 -11.85 22.03
N LEU A 436 6.84 -10.75 21.46
CA LEU A 436 8.01 -10.79 20.58
C LEU A 436 9.24 -11.42 21.25
N ARG A 437 9.34 -11.34 22.59
CA ARG A 437 10.40 -12.00 23.38
C ARG A 437 10.38 -13.52 23.33
N LYS A 438 9.34 -14.14 22.77
CA LYS A 438 9.27 -15.59 22.56
C LYS A 438 10.08 -16.02 21.33
N ALA A 439 10.23 -15.13 20.34
CA ALA A 439 10.83 -15.44 19.07
C ALA A 439 12.36 -15.53 19.11
N GLY A 440 12.92 -16.40 18.27
CA GLY A 440 14.36 -16.46 18.00
C GLY A 440 14.76 -15.66 16.76
N ILE A 441 13.80 -15.49 15.84
CA ILE A 441 13.94 -14.66 14.64
C ILE A 441 12.77 -13.68 14.61
N VAL A 442 13.05 -12.40 14.42
CA VAL A 442 12.03 -11.36 14.28
C VAL A 442 12.14 -10.74 12.88
N VAL A 443 11.11 -10.90 12.06
CA VAL A 443 10.99 -10.29 10.74
C VAL A 443 10.21 -8.98 10.87
N CYS A 444 10.80 -7.87 10.46
CA CYS A 444 10.18 -6.54 10.48
C CYS A 444 9.79 -6.11 9.06
N VAL A 445 8.48 -6.05 8.79
CA VAL A 445 7.89 -5.62 7.51
C VAL A 445 6.78 -4.62 7.75
N THR A 446 7.12 -3.53 8.44
CA THR A 446 6.15 -2.48 8.79
C THR A 446 6.30 -1.24 7.90
N ASN A 447 5.26 -0.42 7.87
CA ASN A 447 5.26 0.88 7.24
C ASN A 447 5.42 2.02 8.26
N ALA A 448 6.02 1.73 9.42
CA ALA A 448 6.22 2.75 10.44
C ALA A 448 7.16 3.87 9.92
N PRO A 449 6.92 5.13 10.30
CA PRO A 449 7.72 6.25 9.83
C PRO A 449 9.11 6.33 10.50
N GLY A 450 9.45 5.39 11.38
CA GLY A 450 10.70 5.36 12.12
C GLY A 450 10.86 4.09 12.94
N SER A 451 11.85 4.10 13.83
CA SER A 451 12.13 2.97 14.71
C SER A 451 11.01 2.78 15.71
N ILE A 452 10.43 1.58 15.71
CA ILE A 452 9.36 1.20 16.62
C ILE A 452 9.82 0.20 17.65
N LEU A 453 10.98 -0.46 17.50
CA LEU A 453 11.49 -1.51 18.39
C LEU A 453 12.68 -1.03 19.24
N SER A 454 12.72 -1.51 20.48
CA SER A 454 13.67 -1.18 21.54
C SER A 454 14.38 -2.44 22.04
N ALA A 455 15.44 -2.27 22.83
CA ALA A 455 16.21 -3.38 23.42
C ALA A 455 15.33 -4.42 24.17
N ASN A 456 14.23 -3.96 24.76
CA ASN A 456 13.35 -4.78 25.58
C ASN A 456 12.43 -5.69 24.77
N ASP A 457 12.32 -5.55 23.45
CA ASP A 457 11.36 -6.33 22.66
C ASP A 457 11.88 -7.71 22.25
N PHE A 458 13.19 -7.88 22.34
CA PHE A 458 13.87 -9.03 21.79
C PHE A 458 14.32 -9.99 22.86
N ALA A 459 14.25 -11.27 22.53
CA ALA A 459 14.85 -12.29 23.35
C ALA A 459 16.39 -12.27 23.31
N PRO A 460 17.08 -12.97 24.22
CA PRO A 460 18.52 -13.18 24.12
C PRO A 460 18.91 -13.82 22.78
N ASP A 461 20.01 -13.34 22.19
CA ASP A 461 20.62 -13.83 20.95
C ASP A 461 19.67 -13.84 19.73
N CYS A 462 18.62 -13.00 19.76
CA CYS A 462 17.63 -12.89 18.69
C CYS A 462 18.25 -12.32 17.40
N VAL A 463 17.88 -12.91 16.25
CA VAL A 463 18.20 -12.37 14.93
C VAL A 463 17.01 -11.57 14.42
N VAL A 464 17.23 -10.30 14.06
CA VAL A 464 16.21 -9.44 13.48
C VAL A 464 16.49 -9.30 11.99
N LEU A 465 15.54 -9.71 11.15
CA LEU A 465 15.55 -9.42 9.72
C LEU A 465 14.71 -8.17 9.48
N ASP A 466 15.37 -7.05 9.19
CA ASP A 466 14.72 -5.75 9.00
C ASP A 466 14.69 -5.35 7.51
N ASP A 467 13.50 -5.34 6.93
CA ASP A 467 13.21 -4.91 5.55
C ASP A 467 12.79 -3.43 5.47
N ALA A 468 12.55 -2.78 6.61
CA ALA A 468 11.98 -1.44 6.63
C ALA A 468 12.99 -0.35 6.24
N GLN A 469 12.44 0.69 5.61
CA GLN A 469 13.13 1.95 5.29
C GLN A 469 12.18 3.11 5.63
N PRO A 470 12.42 3.85 6.72
CA PRO A 470 13.54 3.74 7.67
C PRO A 470 13.52 2.49 8.56
N GLU A 471 14.63 2.23 9.25
CA GLU A 471 14.83 1.10 10.14
C GLU A 471 13.80 1.03 11.28
N ASN A 472 13.34 -0.19 11.58
CA ASN A 472 12.41 -0.43 12.68
C ASN A 472 13.12 -0.67 14.02
N VAL A 473 14.38 -1.09 14.01
CA VAL A 473 15.21 -1.26 15.22
C VAL A 473 16.04 -0.01 15.47
N SER A 474 15.97 0.55 16.69
CA SER A 474 16.74 1.75 17.03
C SER A 474 18.23 1.45 17.20
N TYR A 475 19.08 2.45 16.96
CA TYR A 475 20.52 2.35 17.20
C TYR A 475 20.83 2.11 18.69
N GLU A 476 20.04 2.73 19.57
CA GLU A 476 20.12 2.57 21.01
C GLU A 476 19.87 1.13 21.43
N ALA A 477 18.90 0.45 20.80
CA ALA A 477 18.62 -0.95 21.07
C ALA A 477 19.84 -1.84 20.78
N LEU A 478 20.56 -1.57 19.70
CA LEU A 478 21.76 -2.33 19.32
C LEU A 478 22.95 -2.04 20.23
N ARG A 479 23.07 -0.81 20.70
CA ARG A 479 24.11 -0.43 21.68
C ARG A 479 23.87 -1.09 23.05
N GLU A 480 22.62 -1.22 23.47
CA GLU A 480 22.23 -1.84 24.73
C GLU A 480 22.25 -3.38 24.69
N ARG A 481 22.11 -3.95 23.49
CA ARG A 481 22.01 -5.39 23.27
C ARG A 481 23.03 -5.86 22.24
N PRO A 482 24.32 -5.94 22.61
CA PRO A 482 25.38 -6.44 21.74
C PRO A 482 25.26 -7.93 21.41
N ASP A 483 24.24 -8.63 21.92
CA ASP A 483 23.86 -9.98 21.52
C ASP A 483 22.92 -10.03 20.30
N LEU A 484 22.22 -8.93 19.95
CA LEU A 484 21.26 -8.90 18.84
C LEU A 484 21.94 -8.77 17.48
N ALA A 485 21.57 -9.64 16.54
CA ALA A 485 22.02 -9.53 15.15
C ALA A 485 20.91 -8.93 14.28
N VAL A 486 21.11 -7.71 13.78
CA VAL A 486 20.23 -7.13 12.75
C VAL A 486 20.80 -7.44 11.38
N VAL A 487 20.00 -8.08 10.55
CA VAL A 487 20.27 -8.44 9.15
C VAL A 487 19.36 -7.60 8.27
N LYS A 488 19.95 -6.97 7.25
CA LYS A 488 19.19 -6.24 6.24
C LYS A 488 18.64 -7.18 5.17
N CYS A 489 17.38 -6.98 4.81
CA CYS A 489 16.75 -7.69 3.70
C CYS A 489 17.20 -7.07 2.35
N LEU A 490 18.25 -7.60 1.74
CA LEU A 490 18.81 -7.11 0.48
C LEU A 490 18.83 -8.20 -0.59
N ALA A 491 18.88 -7.77 -1.84
CA ALA A 491 19.05 -8.62 -3.01
C ALA A 491 20.43 -8.42 -3.63
N ARG A 492 20.96 -9.47 -4.24
CA ARG A 492 22.08 -9.41 -5.16
C ARG A 492 21.57 -9.51 -6.59
N VAL A 493 21.86 -8.49 -7.40
CA VAL A 493 21.59 -8.42 -8.83
C VAL A 493 22.93 -8.38 -9.58
N PRO A 494 23.37 -9.51 -10.17
CA PRO A 494 24.61 -9.54 -10.94
C PRO A 494 24.60 -8.53 -12.08
N GLY A 495 25.72 -7.81 -12.26
CA GLY A 495 25.87 -6.83 -13.33
C GLY A 495 25.05 -5.55 -13.15
N LEU A 496 24.40 -5.33 -12.00
CA LEU A 496 23.78 -4.05 -11.65
C LEU A 496 24.86 -2.97 -11.42
N GLN A 497 24.63 -1.82 -12.03
CA GLN A 497 25.41 -0.61 -11.85
C GLN A 497 24.49 0.54 -11.48
N CYS A 498 24.84 1.20 -10.37
CA CYS A 498 24.17 2.39 -9.88
C CYS A 498 25.23 3.33 -9.27
N PRO A 499 25.53 4.48 -9.89
CA PRO A 499 26.48 5.44 -9.32
C PRO A 499 25.92 6.16 -8.10
N PHE A 500 24.59 6.19 -7.92
CA PHE A 500 23.97 6.79 -6.76
C PHE A 500 24.17 5.93 -5.52
N ASP A 501 24.82 6.52 -4.53
CA ASP A 501 24.98 5.91 -3.22
C ASP A 501 23.69 6.12 -2.42
N PHE A 502 23.02 5.03 -2.08
CA PHE A 502 21.80 5.02 -1.25
C PHE A 502 22.10 5.33 0.23
N GLY A 503 23.37 5.43 0.63
CA GLY A 503 23.75 5.50 2.04
C GLY A 503 23.46 4.19 2.75
N LEU A 504 23.64 3.08 2.03
CA LEU A 504 23.56 1.73 2.58
C LEU A 504 24.92 1.36 3.16
N PHE A 505 25.97 1.36 2.34
CA PHE A 505 27.30 0.91 2.76
C PHE A 505 28.11 2.02 3.46
N SER A 506 29.14 1.61 4.20
CA SER A 506 30.14 2.54 4.74
C SER A 506 30.75 3.41 3.63
N ALA A 507 31.19 4.62 3.98
CA ALA A 507 31.66 5.60 3.01
C ALA A 507 32.77 5.02 2.10
N GLY A 508 32.53 5.03 0.79
CA GLY A 508 33.45 4.49 -0.23
C GLY A 508 33.23 3.02 -0.59
N ALA A 509 32.49 2.23 0.22
CA ALA A 509 32.21 0.83 -0.06
C ALA A 509 31.10 0.61 -1.10
N HIS A 510 30.31 1.65 -1.42
CA HIS A 510 29.24 1.58 -2.43
C HIS A 510 29.73 1.09 -3.80
N GLN A 511 30.91 1.56 -4.24
CA GLN A 511 31.46 1.17 -5.54
C GLN A 511 31.80 -0.32 -5.65
N LEU A 512 32.09 -0.96 -4.51
CA LEU A 512 32.40 -2.39 -4.45
C LEU A 512 31.15 -3.26 -4.29
N ASN A 513 29.99 -2.64 -4.00
CA ASN A 513 28.75 -3.32 -3.67
C ASN A 513 27.59 -2.90 -4.59
N GLN A 514 27.89 -2.49 -5.83
CA GLN A 514 26.87 -2.03 -6.78
C GLN A 514 25.83 -3.11 -7.14
N GLU A 515 26.20 -4.38 -7.00
CA GLU A 515 25.28 -5.51 -7.21
C GLU A 515 24.29 -5.71 -6.06
N LEU A 516 24.49 -5.04 -4.92
CA LEU A 516 23.61 -5.18 -3.77
C LEU A 516 22.57 -4.06 -3.77
N THR A 517 21.31 -4.42 -3.65
CA THR A 517 20.19 -3.48 -3.71
C THR A 517 19.00 -3.93 -2.88
N PHE A 518 17.94 -3.12 -2.83
CA PHE A 518 16.69 -3.48 -2.18
C PHE A 518 15.95 -4.57 -2.96
N THR A 519 15.29 -5.47 -2.22
CA THR A 519 14.48 -6.57 -2.80
C THR A 519 13.38 -6.04 -3.73
N CYS A 520 12.75 -4.92 -3.38
CA CYS A 520 11.74 -4.28 -4.23
C CYS A 520 12.30 -3.71 -5.56
N LEU A 521 13.54 -3.23 -5.58
CA LEU A 521 14.22 -2.86 -6.83
C LEU A 521 14.57 -4.11 -7.65
N ALA A 522 15.02 -5.19 -7.01
CA ALA A 522 15.30 -6.44 -7.70
C ALA A 522 14.06 -7.04 -8.38
N GLU A 523 12.87 -6.98 -7.77
CA GLU A 523 11.62 -7.36 -8.45
C GLU A 523 11.39 -6.54 -9.73
N THR A 524 11.60 -5.23 -9.64
CA THR A 524 11.44 -4.32 -10.79
C THR A 524 12.39 -4.71 -11.94
N ILE A 525 13.64 -5.05 -11.62
CA ILE A 525 14.63 -5.52 -12.58
C ILE A 525 14.25 -6.89 -13.15
N LEU A 526 13.74 -7.81 -12.32
CA LEU A 526 13.29 -9.14 -12.77
C LEU A 526 12.12 -9.05 -13.75
N LEU A 527 11.18 -8.15 -13.53
CA LEU A 527 10.07 -7.90 -14.43
C LEU A 527 10.55 -7.31 -15.77
N ALA A 528 11.47 -6.35 -15.73
CA ALA A 528 12.11 -5.80 -16.92
C ALA A 528 12.91 -6.86 -17.72
N ALA A 529 13.70 -7.67 -17.02
CA ALA A 529 14.44 -8.78 -17.61
C ALA A 529 13.51 -9.81 -18.27
N SER A 530 12.32 -10.02 -17.69
CA SER A 530 11.31 -10.96 -18.19
C SER A 530 10.39 -10.37 -19.25
N ASP A 531 10.59 -9.11 -19.66
CA ASP A 531 9.69 -8.37 -20.56
C ASP A 531 8.21 -8.41 -20.11
N HIS A 532 7.98 -8.43 -18.79
CA HIS A 532 6.64 -8.51 -18.22
C HIS A 532 5.79 -7.33 -18.67
N LEU A 533 4.54 -7.61 -19.06
CA LEU A 533 3.62 -6.60 -19.58
C LEU A 533 2.63 -6.17 -18.50
N GLY A 534 2.45 -4.86 -18.38
CA GLY A 534 1.50 -4.28 -17.44
C GLY A 534 1.95 -4.38 -15.99
N SER A 535 1.02 -4.05 -15.09
CA SER A 535 1.28 -4.07 -13.66
C SER A 535 1.41 -5.50 -13.13
N PHE A 536 2.35 -5.69 -12.22
CA PHE A 536 2.60 -6.95 -11.54
C PHE A 536 2.02 -6.88 -10.12
N THR A 537 2.83 -6.56 -9.11
CA THR A 537 2.36 -6.53 -7.72
C THR A 537 1.67 -5.21 -7.40
N VAL A 538 0.35 -5.15 -7.59
CA VAL A 538 -0.54 -4.07 -7.12
C VAL A 538 -1.59 -4.68 -6.19
N GLY A 539 -1.81 -4.06 -5.03
CA GLY A 539 -2.60 -4.69 -3.98
C GLY A 539 -1.80 -5.74 -3.22
N ASP A 540 -2.43 -6.87 -2.93
CA ASP A 540 -1.81 -7.99 -2.25
C ASP A 540 -1.13 -8.95 -3.23
N PRO A 541 0.11 -9.39 -2.94
CA PRO A 541 0.76 -10.46 -3.70
C PRO A 541 -0.14 -11.67 -3.85
N ARG A 542 -0.22 -12.19 -5.08
CA ARG A 542 -0.90 -13.45 -5.37
C ARG A 542 0.10 -14.58 -5.54
N ASP A 543 -0.41 -15.80 -5.43
CA ASP A 543 0.38 -17.01 -5.47
C ASP A 543 1.01 -17.24 -6.86
N ASP A 544 0.30 -16.93 -7.95
CA ASP A 544 0.84 -16.96 -9.32
C ASP A 544 2.00 -15.97 -9.54
N GLN A 545 1.96 -14.83 -8.84
CA GLN A 545 3.01 -13.82 -8.92
C GLN A 545 4.27 -14.25 -8.17
N LEU A 546 4.10 -14.89 -7.01
CA LEU A 546 5.21 -15.49 -6.26
C LEU A 546 5.91 -16.55 -7.13
N ASP A 547 5.15 -17.45 -7.75
CA ASP A 547 5.71 -18.52 -8.58
C ASP A 547 6.43 -17.94 -9.81
N PHE A 548 5.85 -16.92 -10.47
CA PHE A 548 6.49 -16.24 -11.60
C PHE A 548 7.83 -15.59 -11.22
N ILE A 549 7.85 -14.81 -10.13
CA ILE A 549 9.03 -14.04 -9.77
C ILE A 549 10.15 -14.94 -9.23
N GLU A 550 9.81 -16.05 -8.56
CA GLU A 550 10.76 -17.09 -8.17
C GLU A 550 11.41 -17.75 -9.39
N ALA A 551 10.62 -18.11 -10.40
CA ALA A 551 11.15 -18.67 -11.65
C ALA A 551 12.05 -17.67 -12.39
N ALA A 552 11.67 -16.38 -12.42
CA ALA A 552 12.48 -15.32 -13.01
C ALA A 552 13.80 -15.12 -12.24
N ALA A 553 13.75 -15.11 -10.91
CA ALA A 553 14.91 -14.98 -10.03
C ALA A 553 15.95 -16.07 -10.32
N ASN A 554 15.49 -17.33 -10.38
CA ASN A 554 16.32 -18.48 -10.75
C ASN A 554 16.92 -18.35 -12.16
N ARG A 555 16.12 -17.92 -13.14
CA ARG A 555 16.57 -17.74 -14.53
C ARG A 555 17.69 -16.69 -14.66
N TYR A 556 17.59 -15.59 -13.93
CA TYR A 556 18.53 -14.48 -14.02
C TYR A 556 19.63 -14.48 -12.95
N ASN A 557 19.68 -15.53 -12.12
CA ASN A 557 20.62 -15.65 -11.00
C ASN A 557 20.58 -14.43 -10.06
N ILE A 558 19.37 -13.94 -9.80
CA ILE A 558 19.09 -12.86 -8.86
C ILE A 558 18.52 -13.52 -7.59
N GLY A 559 19.07 -13.20 -6.43
CA GLY A 559 18.68 -13.82 -5.17
C GLY A 559 19.01 -12.93 -3.97
N VAL A 560 18.87 -13.44 -2.75
CA VAL A 560 19.22 -12.66 -1.55
C VAL A 560 20.72 -12.39 -1.46
N ALA A 561 21.08 -11.21 -0.93
CA ALA A 561 22.47 -10.86 -0.66
C ALA A 561 23.04 -11.69 0.51
N PRO A 562 24.38 -11.82 0.63
CA PRO A 562 25.01 -12.29 1.86
C PRO A 562 24.55 -11.45 3.06
N PHE A 563 24.53 -12.02 4.27
CA PHE A 563 24.06 -11.30 5.45
C PHE A 563 24.84 -9.99 5.64
N GLN A 564 24.12 -8.87 5.58
CA GLN A 564 24.67 -7.55 5.85
C GLN A 564 24.06 -7.00 7.14
N SER A 565 24.89 -6.48 8.03
CA SER A 565 24.42 -5.92 9.30
C SER A 565 24.02 -4.45 9.21
N PHE A 566 23.42 -3.92 10.27
CA PHE A 566 23.15 -2.51 10.54
C PHE A 566 23.68 -2.22 11.95
N PRO A 567 24.17 -1.01 12.31
CA PRO A 567 24.09 0.31 11.67
C PRO A 567 25.24 0.70 10.74
N GLN A 568 26.35 -0.04 10.74
CA GLN A 568 27.33 0.03 9.68
C GLN A 568 27.19 -1.22 8.83
N ILE A 569 26.71 -1.04 7.59
CA ILE A 569 26.53 -2.16 6.67
C ILE A 569 27.88 -2.76 6.33
N GLY A 570 28.10 -3.96 6.88
CA GLY A 570 29.21 -4.85 6.64
C GLY A 570 28.72 -6.29 6.76
N THR A 571 29.45 -7.21 6.14
CA THR A 571 29.08 -8.63 6.14
C THR A 571 29.09 -9.15 7.57
N ILE A 572 28.02 -9.81 7.99
CA ILE A 572 27.92 -10.45 9.31
C ILE A 572 27.98 -11.97 9.15
N ASP A 573 28.86 -12.57 9.94
CA ASP A 573 28.94 -14.02 10.09
C ASP A 573 28.03 -14.42 11.25
N LEU A 574 26.90 -15.05 10.93
CA LEU A 574 25.97 -15.55 11.95
C LEU A 574 26.43 -16.89 12.55
N GLU A 575 27.43 -17.57 11.97
CA GLU A 575 27.94 -18.88 12.42
C GLU A 575 28.88 -18.76 13.63
N ARG A 576 29.56 -17.63 13.79
CA ARG A 576 30.42 -17.39 14.96
C ARG A 576 29.58 -17.05 16.19
N PRO A 577 29.79 -17.75 17.33
CA PRO A 577 29.31 -17.26 18.62
C PRO A 577 29.87 -15.86 18.84
N ARG A 578 29.02 -14.87 19.19
CA ARG A 578 29.53 -13.56 19.60
C ARG A 578 30.37 -13.77 20.86
N ASP A 579 31.65 -13.47 20.73
CA ASP A 579 32.64 -13.65 21.79
C ASP A 579 32.31 -12.72 22.96
N ARG A 580 31.70 -13.28 24.01
CA ARG A 580 31.31 -12.56 25.24
C ARG A 580 32.53 -12.07 26.04
N SER A 581 33.76 -12.40 25.62
CA SER A 581 34.99 -12.11 26.36
C SER A 581 35.75 -10.86 25.91
N ARG A 582 35.31 -10.16 24.85
CA ARG A 582 35.96 -8.91 24.37
C ARG A 582 35.34 -7.60 24.87
N GLU A 583 34.32 -7.66 25.73
CA GLU A 583 33.59 -6.48 26.22
C GLU A 583 33.58 -6.37 27.76
N ALA A 584 34.57 -6.96 28.45
CA ALA A 584 34.80 -6.74 29.87
C ALA A 584 35.73 -5.53 30.11
#